data_AF-A0A1D6N9L7-F1
#
_entry.id   AF-A0A1D6N9L7-F1
#
_cell.length_a   1.000
_cell.length_b   1.000
_cell.length_c   1.000
_cell.angle_alpha   90.00
_cell.angle_beta   90.00
_cell.angle_gamma   90.00
#
_symmetry.space_group_name_H-M   'P 1'
#
loop_
_entity.id
_entity.type
_entity.pdbx_description
1 polymer ?
#
loop_
_entity_poly.entity_id
_entity_poly.type
_entity_poly.pdbx_seq_one_letter_code
_entity_poly.pdbx_strand_id
1 'polypeptide(L)'
;MGDQSHVSTRVMGTYGYCAPEYAMTGKLTKMSDIYSFGVVLLELITGRRAIDMARPSEEQVLLNWASPLLRDKRRFVKLADPLLGNRYPVKALYQALAVASMCLQEDAASRPGISDVVAALSFLADPQYYPPGGTEAEHKSTHSGTDNDSSPPRAEMVRADDDMKHR
;
A
#
# COMPACT_ATOMS: atom_id res chain seq x y z
N MET A 1 2.94 -9.43 51.77
CA MET A 1 2.15 -9.84 50.59
C MET A 1 2.44 -8.80 49.52
N GLY A 2 3.47 -9.03 48.71
CA GLY A 2 3.91 -8.10 47.68
C GLY A 2 4.05 -8.87 46.39
N ASP A 3 3.21 -8.54 45.41
CA ASP A 3 3.48 -8.81 44.00
C ASP A 3 2.66 -7.83 43.15
N GLN A 4 3.21 -6.63 42.97
CA GLN A 4 2.92 -5.80 41.81
C GLN A 4 4.13 -5.94 40.90
N SER A 5 4.09 -6.92 40.00
CA SER A 5 5.04 -7.10 38.90
C SER A 5 4.89 -5.99 37.86
N HIS A 6 5.15 -4.75 38.27
CA HIS A 6 5.40 -3.65 37.34
C HIS A 6 6.84 -3.76 36.86
N VAL A 7 7.05 -4.49 35.76
CA VAL A 7 8.32 -4.42 35.05
C VAL A 7 8.34 -3.09 34.29
N SER A 8 8.80 -2.02 34.95
CA SER A 8 9.36 -0.88 34.24
C SER A 8 10.64 -1.36 33.60
N THR A 9 10.57 -1.87 32.37
CA THR A 9 11.75 -1.89 31.53
C THR A 9 12.19 -0.44 31.40
N ARG A 10 13.47 -0.13 31.67
CA ARG A 10 14.06 1.11 31.13
C ARG A 10 13.64 1.19 29.67
N VAL A 11 13.45 2.40 29.14
CA VAL A 11 13.24 2.60 27.70
C VAL A 11 14.43 1.98 26.96
N MET A 12 14.31 0.69 26.67
CA MET A 12 15.18 -0.19 25.92
C MET A 12 14.26 -0.70 24.83
N GLY A 13 14.41 -0.06 23.69
CA GLY A 13 13.76 -0.43 22.44
C GLY A 13 14.68 0.04 21.34
N THR A 14 14.69 -0.67 20.24
CA THR A 14 15.30 -0.13 19.02
C THR A 14 14.50 1.11 18.66
N TYR A 15 15.17 2.26 18.55
CA TYR A 15 14.54 3.50 18.11
C TYR A 15 13.77 3.22 16.79
N GLY A 16 12.64 3.88 16.55
CA GLY A 16 11.82 3.66 15.35
C GLY A 16 10.77 2.54 15.42
N TYR A 17 10.80 1.66 16.42
CA TYR A 17 9.78 0.61 16.62
C TYR A 17 8.84 0.87 17.80
N CYS A 18 9.21 1.81 18.68
CA CYS A 18 8.51 2.03 19.94
C CYS A 18 7.13 2.64 19.72
N ALA A 19 6.11 2.02 20.32
CA ALA A 19 4.79 2.60 20.41
C ALA A 19 4.82 3.92 21.20
N PRO A 20 4.02 4.93 20.82
CA PRO A 20 4.04 6.25 21.47
C PRO A 20 3.76 6.16 22.97
N GLU A 21 2.79 5.35 23.38
CA GLU A 21 2.45 5.16 24.79
C GLU A 21 3.53 4.40 25.56
N TYR A 22 4.26 3.49 24.92
CA TYR A 22 5.40 2.81 25.54
C TYR A 22 6.55 3.79 25.77
N ALA A 23 6.88 4.61 24.77
CA ALA A 23 7.91 5.64 24.89
C ALA A 23 7.59 6.64 26.01
N MET A 24 6.31 6.96 26.21
CA MET A 24 5.85 7.94 27.20
C MET A 24 5.74 7.36 28.61
N THR A 25 5.29 6.11 28.75
CA THR A 25 4.98 5.50 30.06
C THR A 25 6.01 4.47 30.53
N GLY A 26 6.83 3.94 29.62
CA GLY A 26 7.74 2.81 29.87
C GLY A 26 7.03 1.47 30.10
N LYS A 27 5.71 1.39 29.90
CA LYS A 27 4.92 0.17 30.15
C LYS A 27 4.81 -0.69 28.91
N LEU A 28 5.44 -1.86 28.94
CA LEU A 28 5.29 -2.84 27.88
C LEU A 28 3.89 -3.47 27.95
N THR A 29 3.21 -3.53 26.82
CA THR A 29 1.87 -4.12 26.69
C THR A 29 1.75 -4.93 25.41
N LYS A 30 0.71 -5.77 25.31
CA LYS A 30 0.37 -6.45 24.05
C LYS A 30 0.17 -5.45 22.90
N MET A 31 -0.40 -4.28 23.19
CA MET A 31 -0.66 -3.26 22.17
C MET A 31 0.61 -2.55 21.70
N SER A 32 1.60 -2.35 22.57
CA SER A 32 2.90 -1.82 22.14
C SER A 32 3.68 -2.81 21.28
N ASP A 33 3.51 -4.12 21.53
CA ASP A 33 4.08 -5.17 20.67
C ASP A 33 3.39 -5.19 19.30
N ILE A 34 2.06 -5.04 19.25
CA ILE A 34 1.30 -4.93 17.99
C ILE A 34 1.75 -3.73 17.15
N TYR A 35 2.02 -2.58 17.78
CA TYR A 35 2.56 -1.42 17.08
C TYR A 35 3.93 -1.72 16.48
N SER A 36 4.82 -2.31 17.27
CA SER A 36 6.17 -2.69 16.83
C SER A 36 6.10 -3.68 15.67
N PHE A 37 5.17 -4.63 15.71
CA PHE A 37 4.87 -5.53 14.60
C PHE A 37 4.40 -4.77 13.35
N GLY A 38 3.54 -3.76 13.51
CA GLY A 38 3.11 -2.89 12.40
C GLY A 38 4.28 -2.19 11.71
N VAL A 39 5.29 -1.76 12.47
CA VAL A 39 6.53 -1.18 11.90
C VAL A 39 7.27 -2.23 11.08
N VAL A 40 7.48 -3.44 11.62
CA VAL A 40 8.16 -4.54 10.91
C VAL A 40 7.40 -4.92 9.64
N LEU A 41 6.08 -5.03 9.69
CA LEU A 41 5.26 -5.33 8.52
C LEU A 41 5.44 -4.25 7.44
N LEU A 42 5.50 -2.98 7.83
CA LEU A 42 5.75 -1.88 6.90
C LEU A 42 7.17 -1.92 6.33
N GLU A 43 8.20 -2.28 7.12
CA GLU A 43 9.55 -2.51 6.61
C GLU A 43 9.56 -3.59 5.52
N LEU A 44 8.87 -4.71 5.75
CA LEU A 44 8.77 -5.81 4.80
C LEU A 44 8.07 -5.39 3.50
N ILE A 45 6.98 -4.62 3.60
CA ILE A 45 6.23 -4.13 2.43
C ILE A 45 7.08 -3.15 1.60
N THR A 46 7.85 -2.30 2.28
CA THR A 46 8.56 -1.17 1.65
C THR A 46 10.00 -1.49 1.24
N GLY A 47 10.58 -2.58 1.74
CA GLY A 47 12.00 -2.87 1.59
C GLY A 47 12.92 -1.84 2.25
N ARG A 48 12.38 -1.00 3.15
CA ARG A 48 13.12 0.05 3.86
C ARG A 48 13.29 -0.34 5.33
N ARG A 49 14.43 0.01 5.91
CA ARG A 49 14.66 -0.15 7.36
C ARG A 49 13.86 0.89 8.15
N ALA A 50 13.41 0.55 9.35
CA ALA A 50 12.69 1.45 10.24
C ALA A 50 13.54 2.66 10.62
N ILE A 51 14.86 2.45 10.75
CA ILE A 51 15.87 3.50 10.78
C ILE A 51 16.93 3.27 9.71
N ASP A 52 17.15 4.29 8.90
CA ASP A 52 18.20 4.32 7.89
C ASP A 52 18.98 5.64 7.96
N MET A 53 20.10 5.65 8.68
CA MET A 53 20.93 6.85 8.86
C MET A 53 21.62 7.32 7.57
N ALA A 54 21.64 6.49 6.52
CA ALA A 54 22.19 6.89 5.22
C ALA A 54 21.23 7.81 4.43
N ARG A 55 19.96 7.92 4.86
CA ARG A 55 18.95 8.78 4.25
C ARG A 55 18.99 10.21 4.79
N PRO A 56 18.41 11.18 4.06
CA PRO A 56 18.15 12.52 4.59
C PRO A 56 17.39 12.45 5.91
N SER A 57 17.65 13.39 6.83
CA SER A 57 17.10 13.40 8.20
C SER A 57 15.58 13.19 8.28
N GLU A 58 14.83 13.71 7.31
CA GLU A 58 13.37 13.58 7.24
C GLU A 58 12.89 12.16 6.87
N GLU A 59 13.74 11.39 6.19
CA GLU A 59 13.48 10.02 5.74
C GLU A 59 14.22 8.95 6.57
N GLN A 60 15.02 9.35 7.56
CA GLN A 60 15.75 8.41 8.40
C GLN A 60 14.81 7.49 9.18
N VAL A 61 13.63 7.98 9.53
CA VAL A 61 12.59 7.18 10.22
C VAL A 61 11.51 6.80 9.21
N LEU A 62 11.30 5.50 9.03
CA LEU A 62 10.33 4.96 8.07
C LEU A 62 8.93 5.56 8.24
N LEU A 63 8.46 5.66 9.48
CA LEU A 63 7.13 6.18 9.78
C LEU A 63 6.95 7.65 9.37
N ASN A 64 8.00 8.48 9.46
CA ASN A 64 7.92 9.90 9.06
C ASN A 64 7.70 10.00 7.54
N TRP A 65 8.41 9.19 6.76
CA TRP A 65 8.25 9.12 5.31
C TRP A 65 6.93 8.46 4.89
N ALA A 66 6.52 7.38 5.56
CA ALA A 66 5.36 6.58 5.18
C ALA A 66 4.02 7.18 5.61
N SER A 67 3.96 7.87 6.75
CA SER A 67 2.72 8.46 7.31
C SER A 67 1.90 9.28 6.30
N PRO A 68 2.47 10.24 5.53
CA PRO A 68 1.70 10.97 4.52
C PRO A 68 1.23 10.10 3.34
N LEU A 69 1.89 8.96 3.07
CA LEU A 69 1.50 8.01 2.03
C LEU A 69 0.37 7.09 2.49
N LEU A 70 0.40 6.66 3.75
CA LEU A 70 -0.62 5.78 4.36
C LEU A 70 -1.99 6.46 4.47
N ARG A 71 -2.04 7.79 4.50
CA ARG A 71 -3.29 8.58 4.53
C ARG A 71 -4.06 8.60 3.20
N ASP A 72 -3.40 8.30 2.09
CA ASP A 72 -4.02 8.31 0.77
C ASP A 72 -3.82 6.96 0.06
N LYS A 73 -4.90 6.19 -0.03
CA LYS A 73 -4.92 4.89 -0.72
C LYS A 73 -4.44 4.97 -2.17
N ARG A 74 -4.56 6.11 -2.84
CA ARG A 74 -4.06 6.30 -4.21
C ARG A 74 -2.53 6.27 -4.29
N ARG A 75 -1.84 6.47 -3.17
CA ARG A 75 -0.38 6.52 -3.07
C ARG A 75 0.24 5.21 -2.55
N PHE A 76 -0.57 4.19 -2.24
CA PHE A 76 -0.10 2.92 -1.69
C PHE A 76 0.94 2.22 -2.54
N VAL A 77 0.83 2.31 -3.87
CA VAL A 77 1.82 1.75 -4.80
C VAL A 77 3.22 2.34 -4.58
N LYS A 78 3.33 3.60 -4.09
CA LYS A 78 4.62 4.23 -3.77
C LYS A 78 5.29 3.67 -2.52
N LEU A 79 4.55 2.91 -1.71
CA LEU A 79 5.06 2.23 -0.52
C LEU A 79 5.57 0.82 -0.83
N ALA A 80 5.32 0.27 -2.01
CA ALA A 80 5.82 -1.07 -2.33
C ALA A 80 7.34 -1.07 -2.51
N ASP A 81 7.98 -2.15 -2.09
CA ASP A 81 9.41 -2.38 -2.31
C ASP A 81 9.73 -2.31 -3.81
N PRO A 82 10.61 -1.36 -4.23
CA PRO A 82 11.03 -1.23 -5.62
C PRO A 82 11.64 -2.52 -6.21
N LEU A 83 12.26 -3.37 -5.37
CA LEU A 83 12.88 -4.62 -5.80
C LEU A 83 11.87 -5.68 -6.26
N LEU A 84 10.61 -5.55 -5.88
CA LEU A 84 9.53 -6.40 -6.39
C LEU A 84 9.23 -6.11 -7.87
N GLY A 85 9.61 -4.94 -8.39
CA GLY A 85 9.45 -4.59 -9.80
C GLY A 85 8.00 -4.69 -10.29
N ASN A 86 7.05 -4.21 -9.48
CA ASN A 86 5.59 -4.31 -9.71
C ASN A 86 5.04 -5.74 -9.84
N ARG A 87 5.80 -6.77 -9.44
CA ARG A 87 5.37 -8.17 -9.43
C ARG A 87 4.69 -8.53 -8.12
N TYR A 88 3.56 -7.89 -7.85
CA TYR A 88 2.72 -8.20 -6.69
C TYR A 88 1.24 -7.90 -7.02
N PRO A 89 0.29 -8.60 -6.39
CA PRO A 89 -1.11 -8.26 -6.52
C PRO A 89 -1.40 -6.92 -5.83
N VAL A 90 -1.87 -5.91 -6.58
CA VAL A 90 -2.15 -4.57 -6.04
C VAL A 90 -3.17 -4.63 -4.90
N LYS A 91 -4.18 -5.51 -5.02
CA LYS A 91 -5.17 -5.72 -3.95
C LYS A 91 -4.53 -6.26 -2.67
N ALA A 92 -3.59 -7.20 -2.78
CA ALA A 92 -2.86 -7.74 -1.62
C ALA A 92 -2.03 -6.65 -0.93
N LEU A 93 -1.33 -5.82 -1.70
CA LEU A 93 -0.60 -4.67 -1.17
C LEU A 93 -1.52 -3.74 -0.37
N TYR A 94 -2.71 -3.43 -0.90
CA TYR A 94 -3.65 -2.54 -0.24
C TYR A 94 -4.15 -3.09 1.08
N GLN A 95 -4.42 -4.39 1.13
CA GLN A 95 -4.86 -5.06 2.35
C GLN A 95 -3.72 -5.17 3.37
N ALA A 96 -2.50 -5.51 2.94
CA ALA A 96 -1.33 -5.57 3.81
C ALA A 96 -1.01 -4.21 4.43
N LEU A 97 -1.06 -3.13 3.64
CA LEU A 97 -0.89 -1.76 4.13
C LEU A 97 -2.02 -1.33 5.07
N ALA A 98 -3.26 -1.81 4.84
CA ALA A 98 -4.36 -1.55 5.76
C ALA A 98 -4.13 -2.24 7.11
N VAL A 99 -3.68 -3.50 7.12
CA VAL A 99 -3.31 -4.23 8.35
C VAL A 99 -2.19 -3.49 9.08
N ALA A 100 -1.11 -3.12 8.38
CA ALA A 100 -0.03 -2.34 8.97
C ALA A 100 -0.52 -1.01 9.57
N SER A 101 -1.39 -0.29 8.85
CA SER A 101 -1.96 0.98 9.32
C SER A 101 -2.82 0.84 10.57
N MET A 102 -3.58 -0.26 10.70
CA MET A 102 -4.36 -0.56 11.91
C MET A 102 -3.47 -0.89 13.11
N CYS A 103 -2.36 -1.62 12.89
CA CYS A 103 -1.39 -1.88 13.95
C CYS A 103 -0.67 -0.58 14.42
N LEU A 104 -0.46 0.37 13.50
CA LEU A 104 0.25 1.63 13.73
C LEU A 104 -0.63 2.77 14.26
N GLN A 105 -1.86 2.48 14.71
CA GLN A 105 -2.71 3.51 15.32
C GLN A 105 -2.05 4.12 16.57
N GLU A 106 -2.17 5.44 16.70
CA GLU A 106 -1.64 6.17 17.86
C GLU A 106 -2.33 5.75 19.15
N ASP A 107 -3.66 5.66 19.12
CA ASP A 107 -4.44 5.08 20.20
C ASP A 107 -4.26 3.55 20.25
N ALA A 108 -3.75 3.06 21.38
CA ALA A 108 -3.52 1.64 21.62
C ALA A 108 -4.80 0.81 21.62
N ALA A 109 -5.94 1.37 22.04
CA ALA A 109 -7.22 0.65 22.06
C ALA A 109 -7.81 0.45 20.65
N SER A 110 -7.41 1.27 19.69
CA SER A 110 -7.82 1.18 18.29
C SER A 110 -7.02 0.14 17.49
N ARG A 111 -5.98 -0.47 18.09
CA ARG A 111 -5.17 -1.51 17.44
C ARG A 111 -5.88 -2.87 17.50
N PRO A 112 -5.80 -3.69 16.44
CA PRO A 112 -6.44 -5.00 16.41
C PRO A 112 -5.73 -5.99 17.35
N GLY A 113 -6.46 -7.01 17.83
CA GLY A 113 -5.84 -8.10 18.56
C GLY A 113 -4.90 -8.92 17.66
N ILE A 114 -3.84 -9.52 18.23
CA ILE A 114 -2.87 -10.29 17.43
C ILE A 114 -3.53 -11.46 16.66
N SER A 115 -4.59 -12.06 17.20
CA SER A 115 -5.36 -13.10 16.51
C SER A 115 -6.02 -12.58 15.23
N ASP A 116 -6.56 -11.36 15.25
CA ASP A 116 -7.17 -10.73 14.07
C ASP A 116 -6.12 -10.39 13.01
N VAL A 117 -4.95 -9.91 13.47
CA VAL A 117 -3.79 -9.66 12.59
C VAL A 117 -3.33 -10.94 11.92
N VAL A 118 -3.19 -12.03 12.67
CA VAL A 118 -2.81 -13.34 12.13
C VAL A 118 -3.86 -13.86 11.15
N ALA A 119 -5.15 -13.74 11.47
CA ALA A 119 -6.22 -14.16 10.56
C ALA A 119 -6.19 -13.38 9.24
N ALA A 120 -6.03 -12.05 9.31
CA ALA A 120 -5.91 -11.20 8.13
C ALA A 120 -4.68 -11.57 7.27
N LEU A 121 -3.52 -11.76 7.89
CA LEU A 121 -2.29 -12.12 7.17
C LEU A 121 -2.35 -13.53 6.58
N SER A 122 -2.98 -14.48 7.28
CA SER A 122 -3.18 -15.85 6.80
C SER A 122 -4.04 -15.86 5.54
N PHE A 123 -5.11 -15.05 5.53
CA PHE A 123 -5.93 -14.85 4.35
C PHE A 123 -5.16 -14.23 3.17
N LEU A 124 -4.27 -13.27 3.44
CA LEU A 124 -3.44 -12.64 2.39
C LEU A 124 -2.36 -13.58 1.84
N ALA A 125 -1.86 -14.49 2.67
CA ALA A 125 -0.83 -15.45 2.29
C ALA A 125 -1.41 -16.68 1.57
N ASP A 126 -2.74 -16.84 1.51
CA ASP A 126 -3.37 -17.99 0.86
C ASP A 126 -3.14 -17.95 -0.67
N PRO A 127 -2.41 -18.92 -1.24
CA PRO A 127 -2.15 -18.99 -2.67
C PRO A 127 -3.42 -19.16 -3.51
N GLN A 128 -4.52 -19.63 -2.93
CA GLN A 128 -5.80 -19.74 -3.64
C GLN A 128 -6.41 -18.35 -3.91
N TYR A 129 -6.15 -17.38 -3.04
CA TYR A 129 -6.69 -16.03 -3.16
C TYR A 129 -5.80 -15.12 -4.03
N TYR A 130 -4.49 -15.37 -4.01
CA TYR A 130 -3.50 -14.70 -4.87
C TYR A 130 -2.59 -15.72 -5.56
N PRO A 131 -3.07 -16.38 -6.63
CA PRO A 131 -2.27 -17.37 -7.33
C PRO A 131 -1.01 -16.73 -7.92
N PRO A 132 0.18 -17.36 -7.75
CA PRO A 132 1.42 -16.90 -8.35
C PRO A 132 1.35 -17.07 -9.88
N GLY A 133 0.80 -16.06 -10.57
CA GLY A 133 0.64 -16.09 -12.03
C GLY A 133 -0.37 -15.12 -12.66
N GLY A 134 -0.99 -14.21 -11.91
CA GLY A 134 -2.03 -13.31 -12.44
C GLY A 134 -1.55 -11.90 -12.83
N THR A 135 -0.54 -11.78 -13.69
CA THR A 135 -0.22 -10.49 -14.36
C THR A 135 -0.77 -10.51 -15.78
N GLU A 136 -2.09 -10.51 -15.95
CA GLU A 136 -2.69 -10.15 -17.24
C GLU A 136 -4.03 -9.43 -17.02
N ALA A 137 -4.02 -8.16 -17.44
CA ALA A 137 -5.13 -7.33 -17.87
C ALA A 137 -6.27 -6.95 -16.89
N GLU A 138 -6.15 -5.73 -16.34
CA GLU A 138 -7.28 -4.79 -16.35
C GLU A 138 -6.82 -3.38 -16.75
N HIS A 139 -6.17 -3.30 -17.92
CA HIS A 139 -6.08 -2.05 -18.67
C HIS A 139 -7.31 -2.01 -19.58
N LYS A 140 -8.39 -1.41 -19.09
CA LYS A 140 -9.62 -1.20 -19.86
C LYS A 140 -9.38 -0.07 -20.87
N SER A 141 -8.75 -0.40 -21.99
CA SER A 141 -8.71 0.46 -23.17
C SER A 141 -10.07 0.41 -23.88
N THR A 142 -10.69 1.58 -23.98
CA THR A 142 -11.86 1.85 -24.81
C THR A 142 -11.55 1.65 -26.29
N HIS A 143 -12.21 0.69 -26.96
CA HIS A 143 -12.55 0.81 -28.39
C HIS A 143 -13.75 -0.08 -28.72
N SER A 144 -14.91 0.56 -28.87
CA SER A 144 -16.09 0.03 -29.53
C SER A 144 -15.99 0.28 -31.03
N GLY A 145 -16.24 -0.71 -31.87
CA GLY A 145 -16.48 -0.51 -33.30
C GLY A 145 -15.99 -1.67 -34.15
N THR A 146 -16.92 -2.54 -34.52
CA THR A 146 -16.76 -3.71 -35.39
C THR A 146 -16.47 -3.32 -36.85
N ASP A 147 -15.50 -3.99 -37.45
CA ASP A 147 -15.29 -4.04 -38.90
C ASP A 147 -16.46 -4.73 -39.60
N ASN A 148 -16.89 -4.19 -40.74
CA ASN A 148 -17.53 -4.98 -41.79
C ASN A 148 -17.13 -4.41 -43.15
N ASP A 149 -16.24 -5.13 -43.83
CA ASP A 149 -15.79 -4.89 -45.20
C ASP A 149 -16.76 -5.58 -46.19
N SER A 150 -17.21 -4.85 -47.21
CA SER A 150 -17.86 -5.38 -48.41
C SER A 150 -17.77 -4.31 -49.51
N SER A 151 -16.99 -4.63 -50.53
CA SER A 151 -16.54 -3.80 -51.67
C SER A 151 -17.66 -3.19 -52.56
N PRO A 152 -17.35 -2.22 -53.44
CA PRO A 152 -18.30 -1.23 -53.98
C PRO A 152 -18.75 -1.50 -55.43
N PRO A 153 -19.77 -0.79 -55.93
CA PRO A 153 -19.91 -0.49 -57.36
C PRO A 153 -19.71 0.99 -57.69
N ARG A 154 -19.03 1.23 -58.82
CA ARG A 154 -18.85 2.52 -59.50
C ARG A 154 -20.15 3.00 -60.17
N ALA A 155 -20.39 4.31 -60.15
CA ALA A 155 -21.19 5.03 -61.16
C ALA A 155 -20.65 6.46 -61.33
N GLU A 156 -20.65 6.92 -62.58
CA GLU A 156 -20.01 8.12 -63.11
C GLU A 156 -20.83 9.43 -62.95
N MET A 157 -20.09 10.56 -63.04
CA MET A 157 -20.43 11.87 -63.62
C MET A 157 -21.68 12.62 -63.14
N VAL A 158 -21.49 13.84 -62.61
CA VAL A 158 -21.98 15.11 -63.19
C VAL A 158 -21.11 16.27 -62.65
N ARG A 159 -20.65 17.14 -63.56
CA ARG A 159 -20.03 18.44 -63.29
C ARG A 159 -21.11 19.47 -62.98
N ALA A 160 -20.81 20.42 -62.09
CA ALA A 160 -21.41 21.75 -62.14
C ALA A 160 -20.40 22.76 -61.60
N ASP A 161 -19.97 23.64 -62.51
CA ASP A 161 -19.32 24.91 -62.27
C ASP A 161 -20.24 25.88 -61.51
N ASP A 162 -19.63 26.86 -60.83
CA ASP A 162 -20.03 28.26 -60.59
C ASP A 162 -19.57 28.71 -59.19
N ASP A 163 -18.41 29.37 -59.03
CA ASP A 163 -18.08 30.78 -59.26
C ASP A 163 -18.34 31.71 -58.03
N MET A 164 -17.39 32.63 -57.87
CA MET A 164 -17.44 33.95 -57.26
C MET A 164 -17.23 34.17 -55.73
N LYS A 165 -15.96 34.41 -55.40
CA LYS A 165 -15.38 35.64 -54.82
C LYS A 165 -16.25 36.62 -54.00
N HIS A 166 -15.63 37.06 -52.89
CA HIS A 166 -15.69 38.39 -52.23
C HIS A 166 -16.89 38.68 -51.30
N ARG A 167 -16.67 38.54 -49.99
CA ARG A 167 -16.44 39.67 -49.06
C ARG A 167 -16.04 39.20 -47.68
#